data_AF-A0A919IVB1-F1
#
_entry.id   AF-A0A919IVB1-F1
#
_cell.length_a   1.000
_cell.length_b   1.000
_cell.length_c   1.000
_cell.angle_alpha   90.00
_cell.angle_beta   90.00
_cell.angle_gamma   90.00
#
_symmetry.space_group_name_H-M   'P 1'
#
loop_
_entity.id
_entity.type
_entity.pdbx_description
1 polymer ?
#
loop_
_entity_poly.entity_id
_entity_poly.type
_entity_poly.pdbx_seq_one_letter_code
_entity_poly.pdbx_strand_id
1 'polypeptide(L)'
;MIDARATVGVVWKQESARIVAALLRMVHDVGLAEELAHDALVTAMERWPAEGVPDNPGAWLTTVARRRAVDHLRRSRRFDSTDLEPPDVAEQSDDVLRLMFISCHPVLDRPARAALTLRVVAGLSVPEIARAFLIGEPAIAHRIAAAKRTLSASGAAYGLPSGAELSGRLASVLEVVYLVFNEGYAATSGDDLMRPGLCLEALRLGRLLAELAPDEPEVHGLVALMEIQQSRSAARTGARGEPVQLHEQNRGRWDRLLINRGFAAMLRARATGAAKTPGPYVLQAAIAVCHAQARTAQETDWERIATLYEALERLLPTPVVRLNRAVAVGFARGPQAGLALVDALRADPALRDYHLLPGVRGDLLLRSGRGAEARTEWERAASLTRNAAERDFLRARAATAGTAGRGPELGAMVDEFLAGLGSGTASAYRKSLARMRRALGERISLTTLDAAGVAAVVASLWPDAAPRGWNRHLAAFRSFAAWAGFPQLAAELKNRALPPAGEPVPVDPLLPVLRIPSGVPLRERVLWLMVRESGAPIRAVLALDVQDLDLARRAGPAVAWREQTAALLPELIAGRARGPLFLSDRRPGPARRPGPADLCPETGRRRLSYERAEYLFKRATGRTLRTLRMS
;
A
#
# COMPACT_ATOMS: atom_id res chain seq x y z
N MET A 1 18.83 -30.07 20.63
CA MET A 1 18.48 -31.45 20.21
C MET A 1 17.58 -31.31 18.99
N ILE A 2 18.03 -31.76 17.82
CA ILE A 2 17.20 -31.77 16.61
C ILE A 2 16.09 -32.80 16.86
N ASP A 3 14.82 -32.40 16.76
CA ASP A 3 13.72 -33.36 16.80
C ASP A 3 13.78 -34.22 15.53
N ALA A 4 14.37 -35.41 15.66
CA ALA A 4 14.56 -36.34 14.55
C ALA A 4 13.24 -36.65 13.82
N ARG A 5 12.09 -36.69 14.52
CA ARG A 5 10.78 -36.94 13.89
C ARG A 5 10.32 -35.75 13.05
N ALA A 6 10.53 -34.53 13.54
CA ALA A 6 10.25 -33.32 12.75
C ALA A 6 11.16 -33.25 11.51
N THR A 7 12.45 -33.61 11.66
CA THR A 7 13.41 -33.63 10.54
C THR A 7 13.04 -34.66 9.49
N VAL A 8 12.60 -35.87 9.88
CA VAL A 8 12.08 -36.88 8.94
C VAL A 8 10.96 -36.30 8.08
N GLY A 9 9.99 -35.62 8.69
CA GLY A 9 8.87 -35.02 7.97
C GLY A 9 9.30 -33.92 6.98
N VAL A 10 10.29 -33.10 7.34
CA VAL A 10 10.84 -32.06 6.45
C VAL A 10 11.59 -32.67 5.27
N VAL A 11 12.49 -33.62 5.53
CA VAL A 11 13.28 -34.31 4.50
C VAL A 11 12.36 -35.08 3.56
N TRP A 12 11.37 -35.79 4.09
CA TRP A 12 10.41 -36.54 3.28
C TRP A 12 9.66 -35.63 2.30
N LYS A 13 9.17 -34.47 2.78
CA LYS A 13 8.50 -33.49 1.91
C LYS A 13 9.39 -32.95 0.79
N GLN A 14 10.71 -32.94 0.99
CA GLN A 14 11.68 -32.46 -0.01
C GLN A 14 12.10 -33.55 -1.00
N GLU A 15 12.21 -34.79 -0.54
CA GLU A 15 12.84 -35.87 -1.31
C GLU A 15 11.87 -36.93 -1.84
N SER A 16 10.63 -37.01 -1.33
CA SER A 16 9.70 -38.11 -1.66
C SER A 16 9.46 -38.26 -3.15
N ALA A 17 9.27 -37.15 -3.87
CA ALA A 17 9.01 -37.20 -5.31
C ALA A 17 10.20 -37.78 -6.08
N ARG A 18 11.44 -37.43 -5.71
CA ARG A 18 12.66 -37.96 -6.34
C ARG A 18 12.85 -39.43 -6.03
N ILE A 19 12.59 -39.83 -4.78
CA ILE A 19 12.69 -41.24 -4.36
C ILE A 19 11.66 -42.08 -5.11
N VAL A 20 10.38 -41.67 -5.12
CA VAL A 20 9.30 -42.39 -5.81
C VAL A 20 9.58 -42.46 -7.31
N ALA A 21 10.05 -41.37 -7.92
CA ALA A 21 10.40 -41.35 -9.33
C ALA A 21 11.58 -42.29 -9.67
N ALA A 22 12.62 -42.30 -8.84
CA ALA A 22 13.75 -43.21 -9.02
C ALA A 22 13.35 -44.68 -8.87
N LEU A 23 12.44 -44.99 -7.94
CA LEU A 23 11.89 -46.33 -7.76
C LEU A 23 10.95 -46.73 -8.91
N LEU A 24 10.17 -45.79 -9.44
CA LEU A 24 9.26 -46.05 -10.57
C LEU A 24 10.02 -46.56 -11.80
N ARG A 25 11.25 -46.11 -12.04
CA ARG A 25 12.11 -46.68 -13.09
C ARG A 25 12.43 -48.16 -12.87
N MET A 26 12.55 -48.59 -11.62
CA MET A 26 12.94 -49.97 -11.28
C MET A 26 11.75 -50.93 -11.27
N VAL A 27 10.60 -50.47 -10.76
CA VAL A 27 9.42 -51.34 -10.55
C VAL A 27 8.30 -51.13 -11.56
N HIS A 28 8.35 -50.06 -12.35
CA HIS A 28 7.37 -49.69 -13.39
C HIS A 28 5.91 -49.63 -12.89
N ASP A 29 5.71 -49.40 -11.59
CA ASP A 29 4.40 -49.27 -10.95
C ASP A 29 4.44 -48.14 -9.92
N VAL A 30 3.59 -47.13 -10.10
CA VAL A 30 3.54 -45.92 -9.25
C VAL A 30 3.10 -46.27 -7.83
N GLY A 31 2.15 -47.19 -7.68
CA GLY A 31 1.66 -47.62 -6.37
C GLY A 31 2.76 -48.32 -5.58
N LEU A 32 3.41 -49.30 -6.21
CA LEU A 32 4.50 -50.05 -5.61
C LEU A 32 5.72 -49.17 -5.32
N ALA A 33 6.06 -48.24 -6.20
CA ALA A 33 7.14 -47.28 -5.97
C ALA A 33 6.86 -46.39 -4.73
N GLU A 34 5.63 -45.90 -4.57
CA GLU A 34 5.27 -45.11 -3.39
C GLU A 34 5.25 -45.94 -2.11
N GLU A 35 4.76 -47.18 -2.15
CA GLU A 35 4.79 -48.10 -1.00
C GLU A 35 6.21 -48.37 -0.51
N LEU A 36 7.12 -48.74 -1.42
CA LEU A 36 8.53 -48.99 -1.10
C LEU A 36 9.25 -47.75 -0.58
N ALA A 37 8.89 -46.56 -1.08
CA ALA A 37 9.41 -45.31 -0.56
C ALA A 37 8.91 -45.04 0.88
N HIS A 38 7.64 -45.33 1.17
CA HIS A 38 7.10 -45.22 2.54
C HIS A 38 7.76 -46.23 3.50
N ASP A 39 8.11 -47.44 3.07
CA ASP A 39 8.86 -48.39 3.91
C ASP A 39 10.23 -47.80 4.36
N ALA A 40 10.88 -47.04 3.47
CA ALA A 40 12.11 -46.32 3.80
C ALA A 40 11.85 -45.19 4.82
N LEU A 41 10.74 -44.46 4.68
CA LEU A 41 10.30 -43.46 5.64
C LEU A 41 10.06 -44.06 7.02
N VAL A 42 9.35 -45.19 7.11
CA VAL A 42 9.11 -45.92 8.37
C VAL A 42 10.44 -46.31 9.00
N THR A 43 11.37 -46.85 8.20
CA THR A 43 12.71 -47.21 8.69
C THR A 43 13.47 -45.99 9.24
N ALA A 44 13.33 -44.80 8.64
CA ALA A 44 13.92 -43.57 9.16
C ALA A 44 13.28 -43.14 10.50
N MET A 45 11.95 -43.22 10.61
CA MET A 45 11.21 -42.88 11.83
C MET A 45 11.58 -43.78 13.02
N GLU A 46 11.98 -45.02 12.75
CA GLU A 46 12.45 -45.97 13.76
C GLU A 46 13.92 -45.73 14.15
N ARG A 47 14.81 -45.53 13.18
CA ARG A 47 16.26 -45.49 13.42
C ARG A 47 16.81 -44.12 13.83
N TRP A 48 16.39 -43.03 13.17
CA TRP A 48 17.00 -41.71 13.42
C TRP A 48 16.81 -41.19 14.84
N PRO A 49 15.70 -41.47 15.57
CA PRO A 49 15.60 -41.08 16.97
C PRO A 49 16.64 -41.75 17.89
N ALA A 50 17.09 -42.95 17.56
CA ALA A 50 18.07 -43.70 18.35
C ALA A 50 19.52 -43.49 17.88
N GLU A 51 19.73 -43.44 16.56
CA GLU A 51 21.05 -43.41 15.93
C GLU A 51 21.51 -41.99 15.54
N GLY A 52 20.60 -41.01 15.60
CA GLY A 52 20.82 -39.66 15.09
C GLY A 52 20.41 -39.50 13.62
N VAL A 53 20.20 -38.25 13.19
CA VAL A 53 19.89 -37.93 11.79
C VAL A 53 21.19 -38.02 10.96
N PRO A 54 21.23 -38.79 9.86
CA PRO A 54 22.40 -38.88 8.99
C PRO A 54 22.81 -37.52 8.39
N ASP A 55 24.10 -37.34 8.05
CA ASP A 55 24.61 -36.10 7.43
C ASP A 55 23.94 -35.79 6.07
N ASN A 56 23.57 -36.83 5.32
CA ASN A 56 22.76 -36.71 4.10
C ASN A 56 21.48 -37.55 4.21
N PRO A 57 20.42 -37.00 4.81
CA PRO A 57 19.16 -37.71 5.04
C PRO A 57 18.48 -38.19 3.75
N GLY A 58 18.53 -37.39 2.68
CA GLY A 58 17.91 -37.70 1.40
C GLY A 58 18.59 -38.88 0.68
N ALA A 59 19.92 -38.88 0.64
CA ALA A 59 20.68 -40.00 0.08
C ALA A 59 20.49 -41.29 0.88
N TRP A 60 20.38 -41.19 2.21
CA TRP A 60 20.08 -42.33 3.07
C TRP A 60 18.71 -42.92 2.75
N LEU A 61 17.66 -42.10 2.69
CA LEU A 61 16.30 -42.54 2.35
C LEU A 61 16.25 -43.19 0.97
N THR A 62 16.89 -42.57 -0.02
CA THR A 62 16.99 -43.10 -1.39
C THR A 62 17.67 -44.47 -1.41
N THR A 63 18.74 -44.64 -0.64
CA THR A 63 19.48 -45.90 -0.55
C THR A 63 18.63 -47.00 0.09
N VAL A 64 17.94 -46.70 1.19
CA VAL A 64 17.06 -47.66 1.86
C VAL A 64 15.89 -48.05 0.94
N ALA A 65 15.26 -47.07 0.31
CA ALA A 65 14.17 -47.29 -0.65
C ALA A 65 14.61 -48.19 -1.83
N ARG A 66 15.79 -47.92 -2.40
CA ARG A 66 16.37 -48.72 -3.49
C ARG A 66 16.63 -50.17 -3.06
N ARG A 67 17.17 -50.38 -1.85
CA ARG A 67 17.38 -51.74 -1.31
C ARG A 67 16.07 -52.49 -1.17
N ARG A 68 15.03 -51.84 -0.62
CA ARG A 68 13.68 -52.43 -0.52
C ARG A 68 13.13 -52.84 -1.89
N ALA A 69 13.32 -52.00 -2.92
CA ALA A 69 12.91 -52.31 -4.28
C ALA A 69 13.66 -53.52 -4.87
N VAL A 70 14.99 -53.60 -4.70
CA VAL A 70 15.78 -54.76 -5.12
C VAL A 70 15.31 -56.03 -4.40
N ASP A 71 15.09 -55.96 -3.08
CA ASP A 71 14.61 -57.09 -2.28
C ASP A 71 13.20 -57.53 -2.68
N HIS A 72 12.34 -56.59 -3.10
CA HIS A 72 11.04 -56.90 -3.68
C HIS A 72 11.19 -57.63 -5.02
N LEU A 73 11.98 -57.09 -5.95
CA LEU A 73 12.19 -57.67 -7.29
C LEU A 73 12.78 -59.09 -7.23
N ARG A 74 13.75 -59.31 -6.33
CA ARG A 74 14.35 -60.64 -6.07
C ARG A 74 13.30 -61.66 -5.60
N ARG A 75 12.41 -61.27 -4.69
CA ARG A 75 11.35 -62.15 -4.15
C ARG A 75 10.27 -62.46 -5.18
N SER A 76 9.96 -61.53 -6.07
CA SER A 76 8.91 -61.66 -7.09
C SER A 76 9.31 -62.53 -8.30
N ARG A 77 10.52 -63.13 -8.32
CA ARG A 77 11.07 -63.98 -9.41
C ARG A 77 10.96 -63.36 -10.82
N ARG A 78 10.88 -62.02 -10.91
CA ARG A 78 10.59 -61.30 -12.16
C ARG A 78 11.82 -60.83 -12.93
N PHE A 79 13.05 -61.03 -12.45
CA PHE A 79 14.27 -60.59 -13.14
C PHE A 79 15.48 -61.51 -12.90
N ASP A 80 16.23 -61.79 -13.97
CA ASP A 80 17.60 -62.31 -13.94
C ASP A 80 18.55 -61.19 -13.51
N SER A 81 19.53 -61.51 -12.67
CA SER A 81 20.27 -60.54 -11.84
C SER A 81 21.26 -59.59 -12.57
N THR A 82 21.28 -59.58 -13.91
CA THR A 82 22.38 -58.99 -14.70
C THR A 82 22.13 -57.56 -15.19
N ASP A 83 20.89 -57.03 -15.13
CA ASP A 83 20.54 -55.70 -15.66
C ASP A 83 20.32 -54.61 -14.58
N LEU A 84 20.68 -54.88 -13.32
CA LEU A 84 20.46 -53.94 -12.19
C LEU A 84 21.65 -52.99 -11.97
N GLU A 85 22.23 -52.44 -13.05
CA GLU A 85 23.21 -51.36 -12.88
C GLU A 85 22.51 -50.09 -12.37
N PRO A 86 23.07 -49.42 -11.35
CA PRO A 86 22.52 -48.18 -10.85
C PRO A 86 22.68 -47.08 -11.93
N PRO A 87 21.60 -46.37 -12.27
CA PRO A 87 21.61 -45.35 -13.31
C PRO A 87 22.39 -44.09 -12.90
N ASP A 88 22.94 -43.41 -13.90
CA ASP A 88 23.80 -42.23 -13.74
C ASP A 88 23.03 -41.02 -13.16
N VAL A 89 23.75 -40.11 -12.51
CA VAL A 89 23.19 -38.98 -11.75
C VAL A 89 22.46 -37.98 -12.66
N ALA A 90 22.88 -37.87 -13.92
CA ALA A 90 22.23 -37.01 -14.92
C ALA A 90 20.82 -37.48 -15.30
N GLU A 91 20.55 -38.80 -15.29
CA GLU A 91 19.22 -39.36 -15.59
C GLU A 91 18.20 -39.13 -14.46
N GLN A 92 18.66 -38.81 -13.24
CA GLN A 92 17.79 -38.63 -12.07
C GLN A 92 16.98 -37.32 -12.11
N SER A 93 17.40 -36.32 -12.88
CA SER A 93 16.68 -35.04 -13.02
C SER A 93 15.35 -35.18 -13.81
N ASP A 94 15.30 -36.13 -14.75
CA ASP A 94 14.14 -36.42 -15.61
C ASP A 94 13.11 -37.33 -14.95
N ASP A 95 13.50 -38.11 -13.95
CA ASP A 95 12.64 -39.13 -13.34
C ASP A 95 11.35 -38.48 -12.76
N VAL A 96 11.43 -37.31 -12.12
CA VAL A 96 10.25 -36.61 -11.57
C VAL A 96 9.33 -36.10 -12.69
N LEU A 97 9.90 -35.65 -13.81
CA LEU A 97 9.12 -35.23 -14.98
C LEU A 97 8.38 -36.42 -15.59
N ARG A 98 9.04 -37.58 -15.69
CA ARG A 98 8.42 -38.85 -16.11
C ARG A 98 7.29 -39.28 -15.18
N LEU A 99 7.52 -39.23 -13.86
CA LEU A 99 6.49 -39.50 -12.85
C LEU A 99 5.27 -38.59 -13.04
N MET A 100 5.47 -37.31 -13.35
CA MET A 100 4.39 -36.37 -13.62
C MET A 100 3.60 -36.73 -14.90
N PHE A 101 4.27 -37.06 -16.00
CA PHE A 101 3.60 -37.49 -17.24
C PHE A 101 2.84 -38.82 -17.10
N ILE A 102 3.35 -39.74 -16.29
CA ILE A 102 2.66 -41.00 -15.96
C ILE A 102 1.46 -40.72 -15.07
N SER A 103 1.59 -39.85 -14.08
CA SER A 103 0.47 -39.47 -13.20
C SER A 103 -0.62 -38.68 -13.93
N CYS A 104 -0.27 -38.02 -15.05
CA CYS A 104 -1.18 -37.32 -15.96
C CYS A 104 -1.65 -38.19 -17.16
N HIS A 105 -1.53 -39.52 -17.10
CA HIS A 105 -1.92 -40.42 -18.19
C HIS A 105 -3.39 -40.27 -18.59
N PRO A 106 -3.73 -40.34 -19.90
CA PRO A 106 -5.09 -40.15 -20.39
C PRO A 106 -6.12 -41.16 -19.88
N VAL A 107 -5.66 -42.35 -19.45
CA VAL A 107 -6.49 -43.41 -18.85
C VAL A 107 -7.16 -42.97 -17.54
N LEU A 108 -6.61 -41.97 -16.87
CA LEU A 108 -7.18 -41.38 -15.66
C LEU A 108 -8.11 -40.24 -16.04
N ASP A 109 -9.20 -40.06 -15.30
CA ASP A 109 -10.00 -38.85 -15.41
C ASP A 109 -9.23 -37.63 -14.85
N ARG A 110 -9.65 -36.40 -15.21
CA ARG A 110 -8.93 -35.19 -14.81
C ARG A 110 -8.79 -35.05 -13.28
N PRO A 111 -9.85 -35.30 -12.47
CA PRO A 111 -9.72 -35.23 -11.02
C PRO A 111 -8.72 -36.24 -10.45
N ALA A 112 -8.65 -37.46 -10.99
CA ALA A 112 -7.69 -38.47 -10.57
C ALA A 112 -6.25 -38.07 -10.92
N ARG A 113 -6.01 -37.54 -12.12
CA ARG A 113 -4.68 -37.02 -12.52
C ARG A 113 -4.18 -35.97 -11.55
N ALA A 114 -5.00 -34.95 -11.28
CA ALA A 114 -4.61 -33.87 -10.38
C ALA A 114 -4.41 -34.37 -8.94
N ALA A 115 -5.30 -35.20 -8.41
CA ALA A 115 -5.16 -35.75 -7.05
C ALA A 115 -3.93 -36.64 -6.90
N LEU A 116 -3.67 -37.53 -7.87
CA LEU A 116 -2.50 -38.41 -7.85
C LEU A 116 -1.21 -37.61 -7.96
N THR A 117 -1.11 -36.70 -8.92
CA THR A 117 0.10 -35.90 -9.12
C THR A 117 0.38 -34.99 -7.92
N LEU A 118 -0.63 -34.36 -7.31
CA LEU A 118 -0.45 -33.60 -6.07
C LEU A 118 0.07 -34.48 -4.91
N ARG A 119 -0.35 -35.74 -4.87
CA ARG A 119 0.13 -36.69 -3.86
C ARG A 119 1.58 -37.11 -4.10
N VAL A 120 1.90 -37.58 -5.30
CA VAL A 120 3.19 -38.26 -5.57
C VAL A 120 4.30 -37.31 -6.02
N VAL A 121 3.96 -36.22 -6.71
CA VAL A 121 4.93 -35.22 -7.19
C VAL A 121 5.07 -34.07 -6.19
N ALA A 122 3.95 -33.56 -5.67
CA ALA A 122 3.98 -32.41 -4.77
C ALA A 122 4.02 -32.78 -3.28
N GLY A 123 3.89 -34.06 -2.94
CA GLY A 123 4.00 -34.55 -1.56
C GLY A 123 2.86 -34.10 -0.64
N LEU A 124 1.73 -33.63 -1.19
CA LEU A 124 0.59 -33.21 -0.37
C LEU A 124 -0.04 -34.41 0.35
N SER A 125 -0.52 -34.15 1.55
CA SER A 125 -1.31 -35.11 2.33
C SER A 125 -2.74 -35.24 1.79
N VAL A 126 -3.41 -36.35 2.08
CA VAL A 126 -4.83 -36.55 1.74
C VAL A 126 -5.71 -35.42 2.29
N PRO A 127 -5.54 -34.95 3.55
CA PRO A 127 -6.25 -33.78 4.06
C PRO A 127 -6.02 -32.52 3.24
N GLU A 128 -4.80 -32.25 2.78
CA GLU A 128 -4.48 -31.08 1.95
C GLU A 128 -5.16 -31.15 0.58
N ILE A 129 -5.12 -32.32 -0.06
CA ILE A 129 -5.75 -32.52 -1.38
C ILE A 129 -7.28 -32.48 -1.27
N ALA A 130 -7.88 -33.07 -0.25
CA ALA A 130 -9.32 -33.00 0.02
C ALA A 130 -9.82 -31.56 0.11
N ARG A 131 -9.04 -30.68 0.76
CA ARG A 131 -9.33 -29.25 0.82
C ARG A 131 -9.25 -28.58 -0.54
N ALA A 132 -8.22 -28.87 -1.33
CA ALA A 132 -8.06 -28.28 -2.67
C ALA A 132 -9.21 -28.67 -3.62
N PHE A 133 -9.74 -29.90 -3.47
CA PHE A 133 -10.86 -30.40 -4.28
C PHE A 133 -12.25 -30.09 -3.70
N LEU A 134 -12.34 -29.55 -2.49
CA LEU A 134 -13.59 -29.32 -1.76
C LEU A 134 -14.46 -30.60 -1.63
N ILE A 135 -13.82 -31.76 -1.41
CA ILE A 135 -14.51 -33.03 -1.13
C ILE A 135 -13.92 -33.71 0.12
N GLY A 136 -14.61 -34.73 0.66
CA GLY A 136 -14.15 -35.42 1.87
C GLY A 136 -12.84 -36.20 1.69
N GLU A 137 -12.05 -36.31 2.77
CA GLU A 137 -10.80 -37.08 2.80
C GLU A 137 -10.95 -38.54 2.33
N PRO A 138 -12.01 -39.29 2.72
CA PRO A 138 -12.19 -40.66 2.22
C PRO A 138 -12.35 -40.72 0.71
N ALA A 139 -13.01 -39.72 0.11
CA ALA A 139 -13.21 -39.66 -1.34
C ALA A 139 -11.89 -39.41 -2.08
N ILE A 140 -11.02 -38.56 -1.55
CA ILE A 140 -9.67 -38.36 -2.12
C ILE A 140 -8.78 -39.58 -1.94
N ALA A 141 -8.76 -40.19 -0.75
CA ALA A 141 -7.99 -41.40 -0.50
C ALA A 141 -8.40 -42.50 -1.49
N HIS A 142 -9.71 -42.71 -1.65
CA HIS A 142 -10.25 -43.66 -2.62
C HIS A 142 -9.85 -43.31 -4.06
N ARG A 143 -9.95 -42.03 -4.45
CA ARG A 143 -9.58 -41.56 -5.78
C ARG A 143 -8.11 -41.82 -6.09
N ILE A 144 -7.20 -41.51 -5.17
CA ILE A 144 -5.76 -41.76 -5.34
C ILE A 144 -5.49 -43.26 -5.46
N ALA A 145 -6.10 -44.09 -4.60
CA ALA A 145 -5.92 -45.54 -4.64
C ALA A 145 -6.51 -46.17 -5.92
N ALA A 146 -7.64 -45.68 -6.41
CA ALA A 146 -8.21 -46.08 -7.70
C ALA A 146 -7.29 -45.68 -8.86
N ALA A 147 -6.79 -44.44 -8.87
CA ALA A 147 -5.90 -43.94 -9.91
C ALA A 147 -4.63 -44.79 -10.05
N LYS A 148 -3.98 -45.14 -8.93
CA LYS A 148 -2.82 -46.04 -8.92
C LYS A 148 -3.14 -47.39 -9.53
N ARG A 149 -4.23 -48.04 -9.08
CA ARG A 149 -4.67 -49.34 -9.63
C ARG A 149 -4.95 -49.27 -11.13
N THR A 150 -5.58 -48.20 -11.61
CA THR A 150 -5.85 -48.01 -13.04
C THR A 150 -4.57 -47.85 -13.85
N LEU A 151 -3.57 -47.10 -13.35
CA LEU A 151 -2.27 -46.97 -14.02
C LEU A 151 -1.49 -48.29 -14.04
N SER A 152 -1.46 -49.02 -12.92
CA SER A 152 -0.83 -50.34 -12.84
C SER A 152 -1.45 -51.31 -13.86
N ALA A 153 -2.79 -51.29 -13.99
CA ALA A 153 -3.51 -52.14 -14.94
C ALA A 153 -3.35 -51.70 -16.40
N SER A 154 -3.05 -50.42 -16.66
CA SER A 154 -2.92 -49.93 -18.04
C SER A 154 -1.59 -50.30 -18.70
N GLY A 155 -0.60 -50.77 -17.93
CA GLY A 155 0.73 -51.10 -18.45
C GLY A 155 1.43 -49.90 -19.09
N ALA A 156 1.18 -48.69 -18.60
CA ALA A 156 1.71 -47.47 -19.19
C ALA A 156 3.25 -47.52 -19.21
N ALA A 157 3.84 -47.31 -20.40
CA ALA A 157 5.29 -47.36 -20.57
C ALA A 157 5.98 -46.30 -19.70
N TYR A 158 7.10 -46.68 -19.07
CA TYR A 158 7.96 -45.75 -18.36
C TYR A 158 8.81 -44.96 -19.36
N GLY A 159 8.42 -43.72 -19.64
CA GLY A 159 9.15 -42.84 -20.56
C GLY A 159 8.51 -41.46 -20.66
N LEU A 160 9.26 -40.49 -21.22
CA LEU A 160 8.67 -39.22 -21.62
C LEU A 160 7.85 -39.44 -22.90
N PRO A 161 6.61 -38.94 -22.96
CA PRO A 161 5.81 -39.05 -24.17
C PRO A 161 6.40 -38.18 -25.28
N SER A 162 6.20 -38.57 -26.53
CA SER A 162 6.64 -37.81 -27.71
C SER A 162 5.48 -37.55 -28.67
N GLY A 163 5.64 -36.55 -29.55
CA GLY A 163 4.65 -36.22 -30.58
C GLY A 163 3.23 -36.01 -30.03
N ALA A 164 2.25 -36.71 -30.60
CA ALA A 164 0.84 -36.56 -30.24
C ALA A 164 0.52 -36.95 -28.78
N GLU A 165 1.29 -37.87 -28.20
CA GLU A 165 1.11 -38.30 -26.81
C GLU A 165 1.50 -37.19 -25.83
N LEU A 166 2.56 -36.45 -26.14
CA LEU A 166 2.99 -35.28 -25.37
C LEU A 166 1.88 -34.22 -25.40
N SER A 167 1.39 -33.86 -26.59
CA SER A 167 0.31 -32.88 -26.75
C SER A 167 -0.97 -33.29 -26.03
N GLY A 168 -1.33 -34.57 -26.04
CA GLY A 168 -2.51 -35.10 -25.35
C GLY A 168 -2.45 -35.02 -23.81
N ARG A 169 -1.23 -34.92 -23.24
CA ARG A 169 -1.00 -34.86 -21.78
C ARG A 169 -0.61 -33.47 -21.28
N LEU A 170 -0.06 -32.63 -22.15
CA LEU A 170 0.56 -31.36 -21.78
C LEU A 170 -0.38 -30.41 -21.04
N ALA A 171 -1.64 -30.28 -21.48
CA ALA A 171 -2.61 -29.41 -20.82
C ALA A 171 -2.86 -29.82 -19.35
N SER A 172 -3.01 -31.11 -19.06
CA SER A 172 -3.15 -31.63 -17.69
C SER A 172 -1.89 -31.44 -16.87
N VAL A 173 -0.71 -31.60 -17.49
CA VAL A 173 0.56 -31.39 -16.83
C VAL A 173 0.74 -29.93 -16.42
N LEU A 174 0.45 -28.97 -17.31
CA LEU A 174 0.48 -27.55 -17.01
C LEU A 174 -0.48 -27.16 -15.87
N GLU A 175 -1.70 -27.71 -15.90
CA GLU A 175 -2.69 -27.55 -14.83
C GLU A 175 -2.14 -27.98 -13.47
N VAL A 176 -1.54 -29.18 -13.39
CA VAL A 176 -1.01 -29.64 -12.10
C VAL A 176 0.20 -28.81 -11.67
N VAL A 177 1.15 -28.49 -12.55
CA VAL A 177 2.30 -27.64 -12.20
C VAL A 177 1.82 -26.31 -11.61
N TYR A 178 0.81 -25.70 -12.22
CA TYR A 178 0.27 -24.45 -11.70
C TYR A 178 -0.47 -24.62 -10.37
N LEU A 179 -1.20 -25.72 -10.17
CA LEU A 179 -1.82 -26.03 -8.87
C LEU A 179 -0.78 -26.17 -7.75
N VAL A 180 0.33 -26.87 -8.03
CA VAL A 180 1.45 -27.00 -7.09
C VAL A 180 2.06 -25.64 -6.77
N PHE A 181 2.27 -24.82 -7.80
CA PHE A 181 2.77 -23.46 -7.62
C PHE A 181 1.83 -22.62 -6.75
N ASN A 182 0.52 -22.65 -7.01
CA ASN A 182 -0.48 -21.88 -6.27
C ASN A 182 -0.55 -22.29 -4.80
N GLU A 183 -0.52 -23.59 -4.49
CA GLU A 183 -0.47 -24.07 -3.10
C GLU A 183 0.83 -23.63 -2.41
N GLY A 184 1.93 -23.53 -3.15
CA GLY A 184 3.17 -22.95 -2.65
C GLY A 184 3.07 -21.44 -2.39
N TYR A 185 2.43 -20.71 -3.30
CA TYR A 185 2.47 -19.25 -3.37
C TYR A 185 1.44 -18.57 -2.46
N ALA A 186 0.33 -19.27 -2.18
CA ALA A 186 -0.70 -18.87 -1.23
C ALA A 186 -1.17 -20.14 -0.50
N ALA A 187 -0.55 -20.44 0.64
CA ALA A 187 -0.82 -21.66 1.38
C ALA A 187 -2.28 -21.68 1.86
N THR A 188 -3.03 -22.71 1.49
CA THR A 188 -4.46 -22.83 1.79
C THR A 188 -4.75 -22.93 3.29
N SER A 189 -3.77 -23.39 4.08
CA SER A 189 -3.89 -23.62 5.52
C SER A 189 -2.52 -23.69 6.21
N GLY A 190 -2.50 -23.39 7.51
CA GLY A 190 -1.32 -23.39 8.36
C GLY A 190 -0.96 -21.99 8.86
N ASP A 191 0.20 -21.89 9.50
CA ASP A 191 0.71 -20.65 10.08
C ASP A 191 1.49 -19.81 9.05
N ASP A 192 2.12 -20.47 8.07
CA ASP A 192 2.87 -19.80 7.01
C ASP A 192 1.97 -19.31 5.88
N LEU A 193 2.26 -18.11 5.36
CA LEU A 193 1.59 -17.54 4.18
C LEU A 193 1.98 -18.24 2.88
N MET A 194 3.21 -18.74 2.81
CA MET A 194 3.79 -19.38 1.62
C MET A 194 4.57 -20.63 2.01
N ARG A 195 4.71 -21.56 1.06
CA ARG A 195 5.56 -22.75 1.14
C ARG A 195 6.60 -22.69 0.01
N PRO A 196 7.71 -21.95 0.17
CA PRO A 196 8.64 -21.65 -0.91
C PRO A 196 9.18 -22.88 -1.64
N GLY A 197 9.36 -24.00 -0.94
CA GLY A 197 9.81 -25.27 -1.53
C GLY A 197 8.92 -25.74 -2.69
N LEU A 198 7.58 -25.64 -2.54
CA LEU A 198 6.64 -26.02 -3.60
C LEU A 198 6.71 -25.07 -4.80
N CYS A 199 6.87 -23.77 -4.57
CA CYS A 199 7.04 -22.80 -5.66
C CYS A 199 8.32 -23.08 -6.47
N LEU A 200 9.43 -23.35 -5.78
CA LEU A 200 10.71 -23.64 -6.43
C LEU A 200 10.67 -24.94 -7.23
N GLU A 201 10.00 -25.98 -6.71
CA GLU A 201 9.84 -27.24 -7.44
C GLU A 201 8.92 -27.09 -8.65
N ALA A 202 7.79 -26.39 -8.53
CA ALA A 202 6.93 -26.09 -9.67
C ALA A 202 7.65 -25.26 -10.76
N LEU A 203 8.49 -24.30 -10.35
CA LEU A 203 9.34 -23.56 -11.29
C LEU A 203 10.37 -24.46 -11.97
N ARG A 204 11.00 -25.39 -11.24
CA ARG A 204 11.92 -26.37 -11.81
C ARG A 204 11.22 -27.22 -12.86
N LEU A 205 10.06 -27.79 -12.52
CA LEU A 205 9.25 -28.60 -13.44
C LEU A 205 8.78 -27.80 -14.66
N GLY A 206 8.33 -26.56 -14.47
CA GLY A 206 7.95 -25.67 -15.56
C GLY A 206 9.09 -25.39 -16.54
N ARG A 207 10.32 -25.18 -16.04
CA ARG A 207 11.50 -24.96 -16.90
C ARG A 207 11.86 -26.21 -17.70
N LEU A 208 11.85 -27.40 -17.07
CA LEU A 208 12.06 -28.66 -17.78
C LEU A 208 11.00 -28.90 -18.86
N LEU A 209 9.73 -28.55 -18.60
CA LEU A 209 8.69 -28.62 -19.62
C LEU A 209 8.95 -27.66 -20.79
N ALA A 210 9.48 -26.47 -20.53
CA ALA A 210 9.81 -25.50 -21.57
C ALA A 210 10.97 -25.96 -22.47
N GLU A 211 11.86 -26.80 -21.94
CA GLU A 211 12.91 -27.47 -22.72
C GLU A 211 12.35 -28.65 -23.54
N LEU A 212 11.42 -29.43 -22.96
CA LEU A 212 10.79 -30.57 -23.63
C LEU A 212 9.82 -30.16 -24.75
N ALA A 213 9.12 -29.04 -24.57
CA ALA A 213 8.10 -28.54 -25.50
C ALA A 213 8.38 -27.07 -25.89
N PRO A 214 9.50 -26.81 -26.60
CA PRO A 214 9.96 -25.44 -26.87
C PRO A 214 9.02 -24.66 -27.79
N ASP A 215 8.24 -25.34 -28.62
CA ASP A 215 7.30 -24.72 -29.57
C ASP A 215 5.88 -24.51 -28.99
N GLU A 216 5.66 -24.87 -27.71
CA GLU A 216 4.36 -24.77 -27.07
C GLU A 216 4.20 -23.46 -26.28
N PRO A 217 3.39 -22.49 -26.75
CA PRO A 217 3.33 -21.15 -26.16
C PRO A 217 2.79 -21.15 -24.73
N GLU A 218 1.87 -22.06 -24.39
CA GLU A 218 1.29 -22.15 -23.05
C GLU A 218 2.30 -22.62 -21.99
N VAL A 219 3.31 -23.40 -22.38
CA VAL A 219 4.38 -23.82 -21.46
C VAL A 219 5.22 -22.62 -21.06
N HIS A 220 5.64 -21.83 -22.04
CA HIS A 220 6.37 -20.58 -21.81
C HIS A 220 5.53 -19.54 -21.07
N GLY A 221 4.22 -19.48 -21.36
CA GLY A 221 3.26 -18.66 -20.63
C GLY A 221 3.20 -19.04 -19.14
N LEU A 222 3.08 -20.33 -18.82
CA LEU A 222 3.06 -20.79 -17.43
C LEU A 222 4.37 -20.48 -16.69
N VAL A 223 5.53 -20.73 -17.33
CA VAL A 223 6.83 -20.36 -16.74
C VAL A 223 6.91 -18.86 -16.50
N ALA A 224 6.52 -18.04 -17.48
CA ALA A 224 6.52 -16.58 -17.33
C ALA A 224 5.68 -16.11 -16.13
N LEU A 225 4.47 -16.66 -16.00
CA LEU A 225 3.57 -16.39 -14.89
C LEU A 225 4.20 -16.72 -13.54
N MET A 226 4.72 -17.95 -13.38
CA MET A 226 5.30 -18.42 -12.13
C MET A 226 6.57 -17.62 -11.76
N GLU A 227 7.45 -17.34 -12.71
CA GLU A 227 8.69 -16.56 -12.48
C GLU A 227 8.36 -15.16 -11.97
N ILE A 228 7.40 -14.48 -12.62
CA ILE A 228 6.99 -13.13 -12.23
C ILE A 228 6.29 -13.15 -10.88
N GLN A 229 5.42 -14.12 -10.61
CA GLN A 229 4.79 -14.24 -9.30
C GLN A 229 5.83 -14.49 -8.20
N GLN A 230 6.75 -15.43 -8.42
CA GLN A 230 7.80 -15.78 -7.47
C GLN A 230 8.78 -14.64 -7.21
N SER A 231 9.02 -13.77 -8.19
CA SER A 231 9.86 -12.58 -8.01
C SER A 231 9.44 -11.70 -6.82
N ARG A 232 8.17 -11.78 -6.43
CA ARG A 232 7.58 -10.97 -5.36
C ARG A 232 7.63 -11.63 -4.00
N SER A 233 8.07 -12.89 -3.91
CA SER A 233 8.03 -13.71 -2.68
C SER A 233 8.55 -12.97 -1.45
N ALA A 234 9.73 -12.33 -1.56
CA ALA A 234 10.33 -11.56 -0.47
C ALA A 234 9.53 -10.31 -0.07
N ALA A 235 8.69 -9.75 -0.95
CA ALA A 235 7.91 -8.55 -0.68
C ALA A 235 6.48 -8.84 -0.19
N ARG A 236 6.08 -10.12 -0.13
CA ARG A 236 4.71 -10.53 0.27
C ARG A 236 4.48 -10.57 1.77
N THR A 237 5.55 -10.63 2.55
CA THR A 237 5.50 -10.63 4.02
C THR A 237 6.21 -9.40 4.59
N GLY A 238 5.60 -8.81 5.62
CA GLY A 238 6.16 -7.73 6.40
C GLY A 238 7.13 -8.23 7.48
N ALA A 239 7.58 -7.32 8.34
CA ALA A 239 8.62 -7.62 9.32
C ALA A 239 8.17 -8.61 10.41
N ARG A 240 6.87 -8.78 10.61
CA ARG A 240 6.28 -9.71 11.58
C ARG A 240 5.63 -10.93 10.89
N GLY A 241 5.91 -11.15 9.60
CA GLY A 241 5.33 -12.24 8.82
C GLY A 241 3.93 -11.95 8.26
N GLU A 242 3.41 -10.74 8.46
CA GLU A 242 2.08 -10.35 8.02
C GLU A 242 1.98 -10.22 6.49
N PRO A 243 0.85 -10.61 5.86
CA PRO A 243 0.60 -10.40 4.45
C PRO A 243 0.66 -8.92 4.05
N VAL A 244 1.30 -8.61 2.92
CA VAL A 244 1.38 -7.28 2.32
C VAL A 244 0.62 -7.24 0.98
N GLN A 245 -0.35 -6.34 0.84
CA GLN A 245 -1.15 -6.22 -0.37
C GLN A 245 -0.29 -5.82 -1.58
N LEU A 246 -0.60 -6.33 -2.77
CA LEU A 246 0.23 -6.13 -3.98
C LEU A 246 0.63 -4.67 -4.26
N HIS A 247 -0.28 -3.71 -4.04
CA HIS A 247 -0.02 -2.29 -4.28
C HIS A 247 0.82 -1.62 -3.18
N GLU A 248 0.95 -2.25 -2.02
CA GLU A 248 1.75 -1.80 -0.87
C GLU A 248 3.12 -2.50 -0.83
N GLN A 249 3.33 -3.54 -1.66
CA GLN A 249 4.60 -4.26 -1.73
C GLN A 249 5.72 -3.33 -2.21
N ASN A 250 6.83 -3.34 -1.49
CA ASN A 250 8.04 -2.66 -1.93
C ASN A 250 8.60 -3.37 -3.18
N ARG A 251 8.39 -2.75 -4.35
CA ARG A 251 8.86 -3.27 -5.65
C ARG A 251 10.38 -3.35 -5.77
N GLY A 252 11.13 -2.59 -4.96
CA GLY A 252 12.58 -2.71 -4.86
C GLY A 252 13.04 -4.04 -4.25
N ARG A 253 12.16 -4.77 -3.55
CA ARG A 253 12.42 -6.11 -3.02
C ARG A 253 12.02 -7.22 -4.01
N TRP A 254 11.56 -6.88 -5.22
CA TRP A 254 11.22 -7.87 -6.23
C TRP A 254 12.48 -8.36 -6.93
N ASP A 255 12.63 -9.68 -7.05
CA ASP A 255 13.78 -10.31 -7.67
C ASP A 255 13.85 -9.99 -9.17
N ARG A 256 14.86 -9.22 -9.55
CA ARG A 256 15.02 -8.75 -10.93
C ARG A 256 15.44 -9.87 -11.89
N LEU A 257 16.14 -10.88 -11.41
CA LEU A 257 16.52 -12.04 -12.24
C LEU A 257 15.27 -12.84 -12.62
N LEU A 258 14.38 -13.11 -11.66
CA LEU A 258 13.12 -13.81 -11.92
C LEU A 258 12.19 -13.00 -12.84
N ILE A 259 12.12 -11.67 -12.67
CA ILE A 259 11.37 -10.79 -13.59
C ILE A 259 11.92 -10.91 -15.02
N ASN A 260 13.25 -10.81 -15.19
CA ASN A 260 13.87 -10.89 -16.51
C ASN A 260 13.67 -12.27 -17.16
N ARG A 261 13.76 -13.36 -16.38
CA ARG A 261 13.45 -14.72 -16.86
C ARG A 261 11.99 -14.85 -17.29
N GLY A 262 11.07 -14.30 -16.50
CA GLY A 262 9.65 -14.29 -16.84
C GLY A 262 9.35 -13.50 -18.12
N PHE A 263 10.00 -12.35 -18.33
CA PHE A 263 9.89 -11.60 -19.58
C PHE A 263 10.47 -12.35 -20.78
N ALA A 264 11.62 -13.00 -20.63
CA ALA A 264 12.20 -13.83 -21.68
C ALA A 264 11.28 -15.01 -22.06
N ALA A 265 10.68 -15.68 -21.07
CA ALA A 265 9.69 -16.72 -21.31
C ALA A 265 8.44 -16.18 -22.03
N MET A 266 7.92 -15.01 -21.63
CA MET A 266 6.78 -14.39 -22.32
C MET A 266 7.10 -14.02 -23.78
N LEU A 267 8.33 -13.56 -24.06
CA LEU A 267 8.77 -13.30 -25.43
C LEU A 267 8.80 -14.58 -26.27
N ARG A 268 9.28 -15.70 -25.71
CA ARG A 268 9.23 -17.02 -26.36
C ARG A 268 7.80 -17.48 -26.61
N ALA A 269 6.90 -17.33 -25.64
CA ALA A 269 5.48 -17.64 -25.79
C ALA A 269 4.85 -16.86 -26.96
N ARG A 270 5.20 -15.57 -27.09
CA ARG A 270 4.70 -14.73 -28.18
C ARG A 270 5.29 -15.13 -29.54
N ALA A 271 6.58 -15.47 -29.59
CA ALA A 271 7.24 -15.88 -30.83
C ALA A 271 6.67 -17.19 -31.38
N THR A 272 6.49 -18.19 -30.52
CA THR A 272 5.94 -19.52 -30.86
C THR A 272 4.42 -19.51 -31.08
N GLY A 273 3.72 -18.60 -30.40
CA GLY A 273 2.27 -18.45 -30.49
C GLY A 273 1.76 -17.39 -31.49
N ALA A 274 2.62 -16.80 -32.32
CA ALA A 274 2.28 -15.62 -33.14
C ALA A 274 1.04 -15.83 -34.06
N ALA A 275 0.79 -17.06 -34.50
CA ALA A 275 -0.34 -17.42 -35.35
C ALA A 275 -1.53 -18.08 -34.58
N LYS A 276 -1.44 -18.20 -33.25
CA LYS A 276 -2.42 -18.89 -32.40
C LYS A 276 -3.13 -17.91 -31.47
N THR A 277 -4.39 -18.17 -31.15
CA THR A 277 -5.08 -17.46 -30.07
C THR A 277 -4.38 -17.79 -28.74
N PRO A 278 -4.06 -16.78 -27.89
CA PRO A 278 -3.45 -17.02 -26.58
C PRO A 278 -4.31 -17.93 -25.70
N GLY A 279 -3.69 -18.90 -25.04
CA GLY A 279 -4.36 -19.74 -24.04
C GLY A 279 -4.39 -19.09 -22.64
N PRO A 280 -4.91 -19.82 -21.64
CA PRO A 280 -5.14 -19.27 -20.30
C PRO A 280 -3.84 -18.83 -19.60
N TYR A 281 -2.72 -19.54 -19.78
CA TYR A 281 -1.48 -19.22 -19.10
C TYR A 281 -0.76 -18.03 -19.74
N VAL A 282 -0.78 -17.90 -21.07
CA VAL A 282 -0.24 -16.71 -21.74
C VAL A 282 -1.01 -15.45 -21.33
N LEU A 283 -2.35 -15.51 -21.21
CA LEU A 283 -3.15 -14.37 -20.75
C LEU A 283 -2.85 -14.00 -19.28
N GLN A 284 -2.77 -15.00 -18.39
CA GLN A 284 -2.39 -14.76 -16.99
C GLN A 284 -0.97 -14.21 -16.86
N ALA A 285 -0.02 -14.71 -17.65
CA ALA A 285 1.33 -14.18 -17.70
C ALA A 285 1.36 -12.73 -18.17
N ALA A 286 0.57 -12.38 -19.21
CA ALA A 286 0.45 -11.00 -19.67
C ALA A 286 -0.06 -10.06 -18.57
N ILE A 287 -1.00 -10.50 -17.74
CA ILE A 287 -1.48 -9.76 -16.56
C ILE A 287 -0.33 -9.56 -15.55
N ALA A 288 0.42 -10.62 -15.25
CA ALA A 288 1.57 -10.54 -14.36
C ALA A 288 2.67 -9.60 -14.89
N VAL A 289 2.90 -9.60 -16.21
CA VAL A 289 3.85 -8.71 -16.89
C VAL A 289 3.45 -7.24 -16.69
N CYS A 290 2.18 -6.89 -16.83
CA CYS A 290 1.71 -5.52 -16.58
C CYS A 290 2.09 -5.03 -15.18
N HIS A 291 1.97 -5.89 -14.16
CA HIS A 291 2.43 -5.55 -12.81
C HIS A 291 3.95 -5.41 -12.73
N ALA A 292 4.73 -6.33 -13.32
CA ALA A 292 6.19 -6.33 -13.24
C ALA A 292 6.88 -5.21 -14.05
N GLN A 293 6.22 -4.68 -15.07
CA GLN A 293 6.72 -3.57 -15.88
C GLN A 293 6.61 -2.22 -15.16
N ALA A 294 5.57 -2.01 -14.37
CA ALA A 294 5.38 -0.76 -13.64
C ALA A 294 6.45 -0.59 -12.54
N ARG A 295 7.04 0.61 -12.41
CA ARG A 295 8.08 0.87 -11.38
C ARG A 295 7.46 1.13 -10.02
N THR A 296 6.26 1.68 -10.00
CA THR A 296 5.46 1.98 -8.81
C THR A 296 4.09 1.33 -8.92
N ALA A 297 3.35 1.26 -7.82
CA ALA A 297 1.98 0.73 -7.85
C ALA A 297 1.05 1.58 -8.73
N GLN A 298 1.23 2.89 -8.71
CA GLN A 298 0.46 3.90 -9.43
C GLN A 298 0.66 3.82 -10.94
N GLU A 299 1.85 3.42 -11.40
CA GLU A 299 2.16 3.21 -12.83
C GLU A 299 1.54 1.92 -13.41
N THR A 300 0.85 1.11 -12.62
CA THR A 300 0.24 -0.13 -13.11
C THR A 300 -0.89 0.17 -14.10
N ASP A 301 -0.78 -0.39 -15.31
CA ASP A 301 -1.80 -0.23 -16.36
C ASP A 301 -3.02 -1.11 -16.08
N TRP A 302 -3.93 -0.59 -15.26
CA TRP A 302 -5.14 -1.30 -14.85
C TRP A 302 -6.17 -1.44 -15.97
N GLU A 303 -6.24 -0.52 -16.93
CA GLU A 303 -7.13 -0.64 -18.09
C GLU A 303 -6.73 -1.84 -18.97
N ARG A 304 -5.43 -1.99 -19.21
CA ARG A 304 -4.91 -3.19 -19.92
C ARG A 304 -5.16 -4.46 -19.13
N ILE A 305 -4.93 -4.47 -17.81
CA ILE A 305 -5.21 -5.64 -16.96
C ILE A 305 -6.69 -6.01 -17.01
N ALA A 306 -7.61 -5.04 -16.95
CA ALA A 306 -9.05 -5.29 -17.07
C ALA A 306 -9.42 -5.90 -18.43
N THR A 307 -8.80 -5.42 -19.51
CA THR A 307 -8.98 -5.95 -20.88
C THR A 307 -8.46 -7.39 -20.98
N LEU A 308 -7.30 -7.69 -20.39
CA LEU A 308 -6.74 -9.04 -20.37
C LEU A 308 -7.61 -10.00 -19.56
N TYR A 309 -8.15 -9.57 -18.42
CA TYR A 309 -9.12 -10.36 -17.66
C TYR A 309 -10.42 -10.60 -18.42
N GLU A 310 -10.89 -9.66 -19.21
CA GLU A 310 -12.06 -9.86 -20.07
C GLU A 310 -11.80 -10.93 -21.15
N ALA A 311 -10.61 -10.91 -21.76
CA ALA A 311 -10.20 -11.97 -22.68
C ALA A 311 -10.08 -13.33 -21.98
N LEU A 312 -9.51 -13.35 -20.77
CA LEU A 312 -9.38 -14.57 -19.96
C LEU A 312 -10.74 -15.12 -19.53
N GLU A 313 -11.70 -14.25 -19.18
CA GLU A 313 -13.06 -14.66 -18.80
C GLU A 313 -13.80 -15.33 -19.97
N ARG A 314 -13.63 -14.83 -21.20
CA ARG A 314 -14.20 -15.48 -22.40
C ARG A 314 -13.65 -16.89 -22.62
N LEU A 315 -12.37 -17.09 -22.32
CA LEU A 315 -11.70 -18.37 -22.50
C LEU A 315 -11.98 -19.35 -21.33
N LEU A 316 -12.03 -18.81 -20.11
CA LEU A 316 -12.16 -19.57 -18.87
C LEU A 316 -13.19 -18.86 -17.95
N PRO A 317 -14.50 -19.07 -18.19
CA PRO A 317 -15.59 -18.33 -17.54
C PRO A 317 -15.87 -18.81 -16.11
N THR A 318 -14.85 -18.80 -15.26
CA THR A 318 -14.94 -19.25 -13.87
C THR A 318 -15.30 -18.09 -12.93
N PRO A 319 -16.01 -18.35 -11.81
CA PRO A 319 -16.33 -17.32 -10.82
C PRO A 319 -15.08 -16.63 -10.24
N VAL A 320 -13.97 -17.34 -10.12
CA VAL A 320 -12.69 -16.79 -9.63
C VAL A 320 -12.09 -15.80 -10.63
N VAL A 321 -12.10 -16.11 -11.94
CA VAL A 321 -11.64 -15.17 -12.97
C VAL A 321 -12.51 -13.92 -12.99
N ARG A 322 -13.83 -14.06 -12.84
CA ARG A 322 -14.77 -12.93 -12.74
C ARG A 322 -14.48 -12.05 -11.53
N LEU A 323 -14.20 -12.65 -10.37
CA LEU A 323 -13.83 -11.90 -9.17
C LEU A 323 -12.52 -11.11 -9.38
N ASN A 324 -11.50 -11.73 -9.97
CA ASN A 324 -10.25 -11.07 -10.28
C ASN A 324 -10.43 -9.93 -11.30
N ARG A 325 -11.30 -10.12 -12.30
CA ARG A 325 -11.70 -9.05 -13.24
C ARG A 325 -12.37 -7.89 -12.51
N ALA A 326 -13.24 -8.17 -11.54
CA ALA A 326 -13.91 -7.13 -10.77
C ALA A 326 -12.91 -6.24 -10.00
N VAL A 327 -11.83 -6.83 -9.47
CA VAL A 327 -10.72 -6.07 -8.88
C VAL A 327 -10.07 -5.16 -9.92
N ALA A 328 -9.69 -5.71 -11.08
CA ALA A 328 -9.06 -4.94 -12.15
C ALA A 328 -9.93 -3.76 -12.62
N VAL A 329 -11.22 -3.99 -12.83
CA VAL A 329 -12.19 -2.95 -13.18
C VAL A 329 -12.34 -1.92 -12.05
N GLY A 330 -12.32 -2.35 -10.79
CA GLY A 330 -12.36 -1.44 -9.63
C GLY A 330 -11.18 -0.47 -9.57
N PHE A 331 -9.98 -0.94 -9.95
CA PHE A 331 -8.80 -0.07 -10.04
C PHE A 331 -8.78 0.79 -11.31
N ALA A 332 -9.27 0.28 -12.45
CA ALA A 332 -9.28 1.01 -13.72
C ALA A 332 -10.36 2.10 -13.77
N ARG A 333 -11.58 1.78 -13.34
CA ARG A 333 -12.79 2.59 -13.53
C ARG A 333 -13.42 3.09 -12.22
N GLY A 334 -12.77 2.81 -11.09
CA GLY A 334 -13.20 3.22 -9.76
C GLY A 334 -13.93 2.13 -8.96
N PRO A 335 -13.93 2.25 -7.61
CA PRO A 335 -14.32 1.16 -6.73
C PRO A 335 -15.79 0.74 -6.86
N GLN A 336 -16.68 1.65 -7.25
CA GLN A 336 -18.09 1.35 -7.50
C GLN A 336 -18.30 0.41 -8.69
N ALA A 337 -17.52 0.57 -9.78
CA ALA A 337 -17.62 -0.30 -10.95
C ALA A 337 -17.18 -1.73 -10.62
N GLY A 338 -16.10 -1.87 -9.85
CA GLY A 338 -15.67 -3.17 -9.33
C GLY A 338 -16.71 -3.77 -8.38
N LEU A 339 -17.28 -2.96 -7.48
CA LEU A 339 -18.25 -3.43 -6.49
C LEU A 339 -19.54 -3.97 -7.14
N ALA A 340 -20.02 -3.34 -8.21
CA ALA A 340 -21.17 -3.83 -8.96
C ALA A 340 -20.94 -5.25 -9.52
N LEU A 341 -19.75 -5.54 -10.04
CA LEU A 341 -19.38 -6.87 -10.52
C LEU A 341 -19.24 -7.88 -9.37
N VAL A 342 -18.65 -7.47 -8.24
CA VAL A 342 -18.54 -8.31 -7.04
C VAL A 342 -19.92 -8.65 -6.47
N ASP A 343 -20.84 -7.68 -6.41
CA ASP A 343 -22.18 -7.89 -5.86
C ASP A 343 -22.98 -8.91 -6.70
N ALA A 344 -22.80 -8.94 -8.03
CA ALA A 344 -23.40 -9.95 -8.90
C ALA A 344 -22.89 -11.38 -8.59
N LEU A 345 -21.66 -11.52 -8.13
CA LEU A 345 -21.05 -12.82 -7.78
C LEU A 345 -21.50 -13.37 -6.42
N ARG A 346 -22.17 -12.57 -5.59
CA ARG A 346 -22.59 -13.00 -4.24
C ARG A 346 -23.61 -14.14 -4.26
N ALA A 347 -24.38 -14.25 -5.34
CA ALA A 347 -25.37 -15.31 -5.52
C ALA A 347 -24.76 -16.62 -6.03
N ASP A 348 -23.50 -16.61 -6.48
CA ASP A 348 -22.84 -17.79 -7.04
C ASP A 348 -22.52 -18.82 -5.93
N PRO A 349 -23.08 -20.04 -5.98
CA PRO A 349 -22.84 -21.05 -4.97
C PRO A 349 -21.36 -21.44 -4.82
N ALA A 350 -20.57 -21.36 -5.90
CA ALA A 350 -19.16 -21.75 -5.89
C ALA A 350 -18.27 -20.82 -5.06
N LEU A 351 -18.71 -19.58 -4.80
CA LEU A 351 -17.95 -18.59 -4.03
C LEU A 351 -18.48 -18.37 -2.61
N ARG A 352 -19.51 -19.11 -2.18
CA ARG A 352 -20.18 -18.93 -0.88
C ARG A 352 -19.20 -18.95 0.30
N ASP A 353 -18.29 -19.92 0.28
CA ASP A 353 -17.28 -20.16 1.33
C ASP A 353 -15.88 -19.69 0.92
N TYR A 354 -15.78 -18.94 -0.18
CA TYR A 354 -14.50 -18.44 -0.69
C TYR A 354 -14.15 -17.09 -0.06
N HIS A 355 -13.23 -17.10 0.90
CA HIS A 355 -12.91 -15.93 1.72
C HIS A 355 -12.47 -14.67 0.93
N LEU A 356 -11.89 -14.82 -0.27
CA LEU A 356 -11.47 -13.68 -1.08
C LEU A 356 -12.64 -12.88 -1.64
N LEU A 357 -13.84 -13.47 -1.80
CA LEU A 357 -15.01 -12.72 -2.25
C LEU A 357 -15.39 -11.60 -1.27
N PRO A 358 -15.68 -11.89 0.02
CA PRO A 358 -15.91 -10.85 1.01
C PRO A 358 -14.65 -10.00 1.26
N GLY A 359 -13.45 -10.57 1.16
CA GLY A 359 -12.19 -9.82 1.28
C GLY A 359 -12.03 -8.70 0.25
N VAL A 360 -12.27 -9.00 -1.04
CA VAL A 360 -12.26 -8.03 -2.15
C VAL A 360 -13.39 -7.03 -1.99
N ARG A 361 -14.59 -7.48 -1.63
CA ARG A 361 -15.74 -6.60 -1.39
C ARG A 361 -15.42 -5.56 -0.32
N GLY A 362 -14.83 -6.00 0.80
CA GLY A 362 -14.39 -5.10 1.88
C GLY A 362 -13.39 -4.04 1.42
N ASP A 363 -12.43 -4.41 0.56
CA ASP A 363 -11.45 -3.46 0.00
C ASP A 363 -12.11 -2.38 -0.86
N LEU A 364 -13.01 -2.78 -1.76
CA LEU A 364 -13.75 -1.86 -2.61
C LEU A 364 -14.70 -0.96 -1.80
N LEU A 365 -15.36 -1.51 -0.78
CA LEU A 365 -16.22 -0.74 0.14
C LEU A 365 -15.43 0.32 0.89
N LEU A 366 -14.26 -0.03 1.43
CA LEU A 366 -13.41 0.93 2.13
C LEU A 366 -12.97 2.05 1.19
N ARG A 367 -12.54 1.72 -0.04
CA ARG A 367 -12.18 2.70 -1.07
C ARG A 367 -13.34 3.61 -1.49
N SER A 368 -14.57 3.12 -1.38
CA SER A 368 -15.80 3.90 -1.58
C SER A 368 -16.26 4.67 -0.33
N GLY A 369 -15.49 4.68 0.77
CA GLY A 369 -15.83 5.37 2.01
C GLY A 369 -16.83 4.63 2.91
N ARG A 370 -17.18 3.37 2.59
CA ARG A 370 -18.17 2.54 3.30
C ARG A 370 -17.50 1.65 4.35
N GLY A 371 -16.75 2.26 5.27
CA GLY A 371 -15.89 1.55 6.24
C GLY A 371 -16.63 0.60 7.20
N ALA A 372 -17.87 0.93 7.58
CA ALA A 372 -18.69 0.06 8.42
C ALA A 372 -19.04 -1.26 7.72
N GLU A 373 -19.44 -1.21 6.45
CA GLU A 373 -19.73 -2.40 5.65
C GLU A 373 -18.46 -3.16 5.30
N ALA A 374 -17.36 -2.44 5.04
CA ALA A 374 -16.06 -3.05 4.82
C ALA A 374 -15.61 -3.92 6.01
N ARG A 375 -15.86 -3.44 7.24
CA ARG A 375 -15.60 -4.19 8.47
C ARG A 375 -16.33 -5.53 8.48
N THR A 376 -17.65 -5.52 8.25
CA THR A 376 -18.47 -6.74 8.27
C THR A 376 -17.97 -7.76 7.23
N GLU A 377 -17.59 -7.29 6.03
CA GLU A 377 -17.06 -8.17 5.00
C GLU A 377 -15.70 -8.75 5.37
N TRP A 378 -14.80 -7.98 5.99
CA TRP A 378 -13.51 -8.52 6.45
C TRP A 378 -13.64 -9.46 7.64
N GLU A 379 -14.58 -9.23 8.55
CA GLU A 379 -14.91 -10.18 9.63
C GLU A 379 -15.40 -11.51 9.04
N ARG A 380 -16.28 -11.46 8.04
CA ARG A 380 -16.74 -12.64 7.30
C ARG A 380 -15.59 -13.33 6.54
N ALA A 381 -14.74 -12.57 5.88
CA ALA A 381 -13.57 -13.13 5.20
C ALA A 381 -12.65 -13.86 6.20
N ALA A 382 -12.42 -13.25 7.36
CA ALA A 382 -11.61 -13.84 8.43
C ALA A 382 -12.21 -15.13 8.99
N SER A 383 -13.54 -15.27 9.04
CA SER A 383 -14.18 -16.52 9.49
C SER A 383 -14.09 -17.66 8.46
N LEU A 384 -13.86 -17.34 7.18
CA LEU A 384 -13.82 -18.32 6.09
C LEU A 384 -12.39 -18.81 5.76
N THR A 385 -11.34 -18.03 6.04
CA THR A 385 -9.96 -18.48 5.81
C THR A 385 -9.44 -19.39 6.92
N ARG A 386 -8.70 -20.42 6.51
CA ARG A 386 -8.01 -21.38 7.40
C ARG A 386 -6.51 -21.09 7.51
N ASN A 387 -6.00 -20.11 6.79
CA ASN A 387 -4.64 -19.60 6.96
C ASN A 387 -4.60 -18.61 8.13
N ALA A 388 -3.75 -18.84 9.12
CA ALA A 388 -3.70 -18.01 10.32
C ALA A 388 -3.25 -16.57 10.02
N ALA A 389 -2.21 -16.41 9.17
CA ALA A 389 -1.69 -15.11 8.79
C ALA A 389 -2.73 -14.28 8.00
N GLU A 390 -3.47 -14.90 7.08
CA GLU A 390 -4.56 -14.23 6.37
C GLU A 390 -5.72 -13.84 7.31
N ARG A 391 -6.08 -14.73 8.24
CA ARG A 391 -7.14 -14.47 9.21
C ARG A 391 -6.80 -13.26 10.08
N ASP A 392 -5.59 -13.22 10.59
CA ASP A 392 -5.12 -12.13 11.46
C ASP A 392 -5.01 -10.81 10.69
N PHE A 393 -4.53 -10.87 9.44
CA PHE A 393 -4.55 -9.73 8.53
C PHE A 393 -5.96 -9.17 8.30
N LEU A 394 -6.93 -10.03 7.98
CA LEU A 394 -8.32 -9.62 7.74
C LEU A 394 -8.97 -9.06 9.01
N ARG A 395 -8.71 -9.64 10.19
CA ARG A 395 -9.15 -9.10 11.48
C ARG A 395 -8.56 -7.73 11.78
N ALA A 396 -7.26 -7.54 11.52
CA ALA A 396 -6.60 -6.26 11.69
C ALA A 396 -7.21 -5.19 10.76
N ARG A 397 -7.52 -5.55 9.50
CA ARG A 397 -8.23 -4.66 8.57
C ARG A 397 -9.63 -4.32 9.04
N ALA A 398 -10.39 -5.30 9.56
CA ALA A 398 -11.71 -5.04 10.12
C ALA A 398 -11.65 -4.06 11.30
N ALA A 399 -10.68 -4.23 12.21
CA ALA A 399 -10.48 -3.35 13.35
C ALA A 399 -10.16 -1.90 12.92
N THR A 400 -9.30 -1.73 11.92
CA THR A 400 -8.92 -0.39 11.40
C THR A 400 -9.99 0.22 10.49
N ALA A 401 -10.84 -0.58 9.85
CA ALA A 401 -11.98 -0.11 9.07
C ALA A 401 -12.99 0.70 9.90
N GLY A 402 -13.04 0.46 11.22
CA GLY A 402 -13.82 1.27 12.16
C GLY A 402 -13.16 2.54 12.66
N THR A 403 -11.86 2.68 12.46
CA THR A 403 -11.11 3.89 12.82
C THR A 403 -10.81 4.77 11.61
N ALA A 404 -10.98 4.27 10.38
CA ALA A 404 -10.83 5.06 9.14
C ALA A 404 -11.86 6.21 8.99
N GLY A 405 -12.88 6.26 9.87
CA GLY A 405 -13.77 7.41 10.06
C GLY A 405 -13.56 8.17 11.38
N ARG A 406 -12.45 7.93 12.11
CA ARG A 406 -12.14 8.52 13.43
C ARG A 406 -10.77 9.20 13.53
N GLY A 407 -10.06 9.44 12.42
CA GLY A 407 -8.93 10.38 12.48
C GLY A 407 -9.44 11.80 12.75
N PRO A 408 -8.61 12.70 13.30
CA PRO A 408 -9.05 14.03 13.74
C PRO A 408 -9.86 14.75 12.64
N GLU A 409 -11.11 15.10 12.96
CA GLU A 409 -12.01 15.75 12.02
C GLU A 409 -11.54 17.18 11.74
N LEU A 410 -11.52 17.56 10.47
CA LEU A 410 -11.07 18.88 10.02
C LEU A 410 -11.78 20.02 10.77
N GLY A 411 -13.09 19.92 10.97
CA GLY A 411 -13.88 20.93 11.66
C GLY A 411 -13.43 21.15 13.11
N ALA A 412 -13.39 20.07 13.90
CA ALA A 412 -12.99 20.10 15.29
C ALA A 412 -11.55 20.63 15.46
N MET A 413 -10.63 20.17 14.61
CA MET A 413 -9.23 20.59 14.66
C MET A 413 -9.02 22.05 14.30
N VAL A 414 -9.79 22.56 13.33
CA VAL A 414 -9.74 23.99 12.98
C VAL A 414 -10.25 24.86 14.13
N ASP A 415 -11.28 24.42 14.84
CA ASP A 415 -11.80 25.16 15.99
C ASP A 415 -10.79 25.20 17.14
N GLU A 416 -10.14 24.08 17.45
CA GLU A 416 -9.07 24.00 18.44
C GLU A 416 -7.86 24.86 18.04
N PHE A 417 -7.43 24.78 16.78
CA PHE A 417 -6.35 25.61 16.25
C PHE A 417 -6.65 27.11 16.40
N LEU A 418 -7.87 27.53 16.03
CA LEU A 418 -8.26 28.95 16.09
C LEU A 418 -8.41 29.44 17.53
N ALA A 419 -8.78 28.57 18.49
CA ALA A 419 -8.86 28.89 19.90
C ALA A 419 -7.48 29.15 20.53
N GLY A 420 -6.44 28.45 20.06
CA GLY A 420 -5.05 28.61 20.53
C GLY A 420 -4.30 29.83 19.97
N LEU A 421 -4.89 30.58 19.03
CA LEU A 421 -4.25 31.73 18.38
C LEU A 421 -4.61 33.07 19.03
N GLY A 422 -3.66 34.02 19.02
CA GLY A 422 -3.94 35.41 19.38
C GLY A 422 -5.04 36.03 18.50
N SER A 423 -5.87 36.91 19.08
CA SER A 423 -7.12 37.42 18.49
C SER A 423 -6.97 38.00 17.08
N GLY A 424 -5.87 38.70 16.78
CA GLY A 424 -5.56 39.24 15.45
C GLY A 424 -5.31 38.17 14.38
N THR A 425 -4.54 37.13 14.73
CA THR A 425 -4.21 36.02 13.82
C THR A 425 -5.40 35.10 13.62
N ALA A 426 -6.13 34.79 14.71
CA ALA A 426 -7.36 34.01 14.66
C ALA A 426 -8.38 34.65 13.71
N SER A 427 -8.56 35.98 13.77
CA SER A 427 -9.46 36.70 12.85
C SER A 427 -9.00 36.64 11.39
N ALA A 428 -7.68 36.66 11.14
CA ALA A 428 -7.14 36.60 9.79
C ALA A 428 -7.27 35.20 9.15
N TYR A 429 -7.13 34.13 9.94
CA TYR A 429 -7.18 32.75 9.47
C TYR A 429 -8.60 32.19 9.38
N ARG A 430 -9.51 32.62 10.26
CA ARG A 430 -10.89 32.11 10.37
C ARG A 430 -11.65 32.11 9.04
N LYS A 431 -11.55 33.18 8.25
CA LYS A 431 -12.27 33.27 6.96
C LYS A 431 -11.76 32.25 5.93
N SER A 432 -10.45 32.01 5.90
CA SER A 432 -9.84 31.05 4.98
C SER A 432 -10.18 29.61 5.38
N LEU A 433 -10.02 29.28 6.66
CA LEU A 433 -10.27 27.93 7.18
C LEU A 433 -11.77 27.56 7.17
N ALA A 434 -12.68 28.52 7.41
CA ALA A 434 -14.11 28.27 7.32
C ALA A 434 -14.59 27.97 5.89
N ARG A 435 -13.90 28.48 4.86
CA ARG A 435 -14.17 28.12 3.46
C ARG A 435 -13.61 26.74 3.13
N MET A 436 -12.40 26.43 3.61
CA MET A 436 -11.80 25.11 3.46
C MET A 436 -12.66 24.01 4.12
N ARG A 437 -13.14 24.23 5.35
CA ARG A 437 -14.08 23.33 6.05
C ARG A 437 -15.32 23.03 5.22
N ARG A 438 -15.92 24.04 4.60
CA ARG A 438 -17.12 23.87 3.77
C ARG A 438 -16.85 23.11 2.47
N ALA A 439 -15.68 23.31 1.86
CA ALA A 439 -15.34 22.66 0.59
C ALA A 439 -14.85 21.22 0.78
N LEU A 440 -14.06 20.95 1.83
CA LEU A 440 -13.53 19.62 2.13
C LEU A 440 -14.51 18.76 2.96
N GLY A 441 -15.45 19.40 3.66
CA GLY A 441 -16.39 18.76 4.58
C GLY A 441 -15.92 18.85 6.04
N GLU A 442 -16.85 19.14 6.96
CA GLU A 442 -16.47 19.37 8.37
C GLU A 442 -16.00 18.10 9.08
N ARG A 443 -16.60 16.96 8.73
CA ARG A 443 -16.32 15.64 9.32
C ARG A 443 -15.29 14.84 8.53
N ILE A 444 -14.64 15.46 7.52
CA ILE A 444 -13.59 14.77 6.78
C ILE A 444 -12.40 14.55 7.72
N SER A 445 -11.84 13.35 7.66
CA SER A 445 -10.69 13.03 8.49
C SER A 445 -9.41 13.60 7.87
N LEU A 446 -8.56 14.23 8.68
CA LEU A 446 -7.27 14.74 8.19
C LEU A 446 -6.37 13.62 7.63
N THR A 447 -6.55 12.38 8.09
CA THR A 447 -5.79 11.21 7.60
C THR A 447 -6.22 10.74 6.21
N THR A 448 -7.42 11.13 5.75
CA THR A 448 -7.93 10.74 4.42
C THR A 448 -7.67 11.79 3.35
N LEU A 449 -7.16 12.97 3.73
CA LEU A 449 -6.80 14.03 2.79
C LEU A 449 -5.41 13.77 2.21
N ASP A 450 -5.22 14.12 0.94
CA ASP A 450 -3.91 14.18 0.29
C ASP A 450 -3.58 15.60 -0.19
N ALA A 451 -2.31 15.84 -0.51
CA ALA A 451 -1.82 17.17 -0.90
C ALA A 451 -2.44 17.67 -2.21
N ALA A 452 -2.63 16.77 -3.18
CA ALA A 452 -3.16 17.07 -4.50
C ALA A 452 -4.64 17.49 -4.43
N GLY A 453 -5.47 16.74 -3.69
CA GLY A 453 -6.88 17.04 -3.48
C GLY A 453 -7.07 18.36 -2.73
N VAL A 454 -6.25 18.62 -1.70
CA VAL A 454 -6.23 19.92 -1.02
C VAL A 454 -5.85 21.05 -1.98
N ALA A 455 -4.81 20.87 -2.81
CA ALA A 455 -4.40 21.88 -3.79
C ALA A 455 -5.49 22.18 -4.83
N ALA A 456 -6.19 21.15 -5.32
CA ALA A 456 -7.32 21.30 -6.25
C ALA A 456 -8.48 22.10 -5.62
N VAL A 457 -8.83 21.81 -4.36
CA VAL A 457 -9.88 22.55 -3.64
C VAL A 457 -9.48 24.00 -3.37
N VAL A 458 -8.22 24.25 -3.00
CA VAL A 458 -7.71 25.61 -2.83
C VAL A 458 -7.77 26.40 -4.14
N ALA A 459 -7.41 25.78 -5.27
CA ALA A 459 -7.50 26.42 -6.57
C ALA A 459 -8.93 26.77 -6.96
N SER A 460 -9.92 25.91 -6.65
CA SER A 460 -11.34 26.16 -6.96
C SER A 460 -12.00 27.18 -6.02
N LEU A 461 -11.55 27.30 -4.78
CA LEU A 461 -12.08 28.27 -3.81
C LEU A 461 -11.68 29.73 -4.11
N TRP A 462 -10.54 29.92 -4.79
CA TRP A 462 -9.94 31.22 -5.03
C TRP A 462 -9.30 31.34 -6.43
N PRO A 463 -10.04 31.08 -7.53
CA PRO A 463 -9.48 31.11 -8.88
C PRO A 463 -8.81 32.46 -9.19
N ASP A 464 -9.50 33.56 -8.88
CA ASP A 464 -9.11 34.93 -9.24
C ASP A 464 -8.41 35.70 -8.10
N ALA A 465 -7.94 35.02 -7.06
CA ALA A 465 -7.30 35.72 -5.95
C ALA A 465 -5.98 36.38 -6.37
N ALA A 466 -5.87 37.70 -6.15
CA ALA A 466 -4.62 38.43 -6.33
C ALA A 466 -3.48 37.79 -5.52
N PRO A 467 -2.20 37.87 -5.96
CA PRO A 467 -1.08 37.13 -5.35
C PRO A 467 -0.96 37.28 -3.83
N ARG A 468 -1.19 38.49 -3.29
CA ARG A 468 -1.21 38.74 -1.84
C ARG A 468 -2.34 38.01 -1.12
N GLY A 469 -3.53 37.96 -1.71
CA GLY A 469 -4.69 37.26 -1.15
C GLY A 469 -4.50 35.75 -1.20
N TRP A 470 -4.04 35.24 -2.35
CA TRP A 470 -3.70 33.84 -2.55
C TRP A 470 -2.69 33.34 -1.51
N ASN A 471 -1.52 34.01 -1.40
CA ASN A 471 -0.47 33.62 -0.46
C ASN A 471 -0.95 33.67 1.01
N ARG A 472 -1.89 34.57 1.33
CA ARG A 472 -2.51 34.64 2.67
C ARG A 472 -3.41 33.45 2.96
N HIS A 473 -4.21 33.00 2.00
CA HIS A 473 -5.04 31.80 2.15
C HIS A 473 -4.16 30.55 2.33
N LEU A 474 -3.09 30.43 1.55
CA LEU A 474 -2.12 29.33 1.72
C LEU A 474 -1.43 29.35 3.08
N ALA A 475 -1.03 30.54 3.56
CA ALA A 475 -0.38 30.68 4.85
C ALA A 475 -1.29 30.22 6.01
N ALA A 476 -2.58 30.53 5.95
CA ALA A 476 -3.54 30.08 6.96
C ALA A 476 -3.66 28.55 7.01
N PHE A 477 -3.79 27.90 5.84
CA PHE A 477 -3.90 26.45 5.77
C PHE A 477 -2.58 25.73 6.12
N ARG A 478 -1.43 26.24 5.66
CA ARG A 478 -0.10 25.72 6.04
C ARG A 478 0.12 25.77 7.54
N SER A 479 -0.24 26.87 8.17
CA SER A 479 -0.07 27.02 9.63
C SER A 479 -0.96 26.04 10.38
N PHE A 480 -2.21 25.87 9.95
CA PHE A 480 -3.11 24.85 10.48
C PHE A 480 -2.57 23.43 10.30
N ALA A 481 -2.16 23.07 9.07
CA ALA A 481 -1.68 21.74 8.72
C ALA A 481 -0.40 21.37 9.49
N ALA A 482 0.53 22.31 9.65
CA ALA A 482 1.73 22.11 10.45
C ALA A 482 1.38 21.91 11.94
N TRP A 483 0.48 22.72 12.50
CA TRP A 483 0.04 22.60 13.89
C TRP A 483 -0.69 21.27 14.17
N ALA A 484 -1.54 20.83 13.24
CA ALA A 484 -2.30 19.59 13.37
C ALA A 484 -1.43 18.31 13.19
N GLY A 485 -0.14 18.43 12.86
CA GLY A 485 0.74 17.30 12.60
C GLY A 485 0.62 16.70 11.18
N PHE A 486 0.05 17.45 10.24
CA PHE A 486 -0.14 17.04 8.84
C PHE A 486 0.49 18.02 7.82
N PRO A 487 1.78 18.42 7.96
CA PRO A 487 2.40 19.39 7.06
C PRO A 487 2.40 18.95 5.58
N GLN A 488 2.38 17.64 5.31
CA GLN A 488 2.30 17.07 3.97
C GLN A 488 1.06 17.50 3.19
N LEU A 489 -0.06 17.83 3.86
CA LEU A 489 -1.28 18.30 3.19
C LEU A 489 -1.07 19.64 2.47
N ALA A 490 -0.05 20.40 2.84
CA ALA A 490 0.26 21.68 2.24
C ALA A 490 1.45 21.63 1.26
N ALA A 491 2.01 20.46 0.99
CA ALA A 491 3.22 20.29 0.20
C ALA A 491 3.07 20.80 -1.25
N GLU A 492 1.90 20.62 -1.85
CA GLU A 492 1.62 21.02 -3.24
C GLU A 492 1.08 22.45 -3.38
N LEU A 493 0.81 23.13 -2.27
CA LEU A 493 0.35 24.52 -2.31
C LEU A 493 1.52 25.40 -2.75
N LYS A 494 1.43 26.07 -3.90
CA LYS A 494 2.48 26.97 -4.43
C LYS A 494 2.09 28.43 -4.29
N ASN A 495 3.02 29.26 -3.80
CA ASN A 495 2.80 30.70 -3.73
C ASN A 495 2.71 31.31 -5.15
N ARG A 496 1.87 32.33 -5.32
CA ARG A 496 1.88 33.18 -6.52
C ARG A 496 2.95 34.26 -6.33
N ALA A 497 3.71 34.54 -7.39
CA ALA A 497 4.73 35.58 -7.37
C ALA A 497 4.10 36.94 -7.05
N LEU A 498 4.71 37.66 -6.10
CA LEU A 498 4.32 39.04 -5.82
C LEU A 498 4.93 39.95 -6.89
N PRO A 499 4.21 40.96 -7.38
CA PRO A 499 4.82 41.99 -8.20
C PRO A 499 5.99 42.62 -7.42
N PRO A 500 7.08 43.02 -8.10
CA PRO A 500 8.20 43.70 -7.45
C PRO A 500 7.66 44.86 -6.62
N ALA A 501 8.22 45.03 -5.42
CA ALA A 501 7.90 46.20 -4.61
C ALA A 501 8.12 47.43 -5.51
N GLY A 502 7.08 48.25 -5.71
CA GLY A 502 7.23 49.48 -6.47
C GLY A 502 8.44 50.24 -5.97
N GLU A 503 9.21 50.82 -6.90
CA GLU A 503 10.44 51.55 -6.59
C GLU A 503 10.25 52.41 -5.34
N PRO A 504 11.25 52.45 -4.44
CA PRO A 504 11.26 53.43 -3.37
C PRO A 504 11.02 54.79 -4.02
N VAL A 505 9.89 55.44 -3.68
CA VAL A 505 9.66 56.82 -4.10
C VAL A 505 10.90 57.60 -3.66
N PRO A 506 11.59 58.31 -4.57
CA PRO A 506 12.77 59.07 -4.23
C PRO A 506 12.47 59.96 -3.03
N VAL A 507 13.34 59.93 -2.04
CA VAL A 507 13.30 60.86 -0.91
C VAL A 507 13.40 62.26 -1.50
N ASP A 508 12.32 63.03 -1.39
CA ASP A 508 12.34 64.45 -1.72
C ASP A 508 13.30 65.15 -0.72
N PRO A 509 14.43 65.71 -1.17
CA PRO A 509 15.41 66.36 -0.30
C PRO A 509 14.84 67.60 0.42
N LEU A 510 13.62 68.05 0.07
CA LEU A 510 12.93 69.20 0.65
C LEU A 510 12.01 68.87 1.85
N LEU A 511 12.11 67.67 2.44
CA LEU A 511 11.40 67.35 3.69
C LEU A 511 12.01 67.82 5.04
N PRO A 512 12.93 68.81 5.17
CA PRO A 512 13.36 69.24 6.51
C PRO A 512 12.29 69.92 7.37
N VAL A 513 11.12 70.33 6.85
CA VAL A 513 10.14 71.04 7.69
C VAL A 513 8.69 70.70 7.35
N LEU A 514 8.22 69.52 7.77
CA LEU A 514 6.80 69.38 8.12
C LEU A 514 6.55 70.26 9.35
N ARG A 515 6.27 71.56 9.13
CA ARG A 515 5.67 72.42 10.15
C ARG A 515 4.32 71.79 10.45
N ILE A 516 4.17 71.24 11.66
CA ILE A 516 2.87 70.72 12.10
C ILE A 516 1.90 71.91 12.02
N PRO A 517 0.80 71.79 11.25
CA PRO A 517 -0.12 72.91 11.06
C PRO A 517 -0.58 73.49 12.39
N SER A 518 -0.71 74.82 12.47
CA SER A 518 -1.33 75.48 13.62
C SER A 518 -2.77 74.99 13.75
N GLY A 519 -3.18 74.60 14.96
CA GLY A 519 -4.53 74.07 15.25
C GLY A 519 -4.65 72.54 15.33
N VAL A 520 -3.55 71.79 15.17
CA VAL A 520 -3.54 70.34 15.40
C VAL A 520 -3.62 70.05 16.91
N PRO A 521 -4.51 69.16 17.39
CA PRO A 521 -4.61 68.86 18.81
C PRO A 521 -3.33 68.23 19.37
N LEU A 522 -3.12 68.38 20.68
CA LEU A 522 -1.91 67.94 21.38
C LEU A 522 -1.56 66.46 21.11
N ARG A 523 -2.57 65.57 21.11
CA ARG A 523 -2.39 64.13 20.83
C ARG A 523 -1.72 63.89 19.49
N GLU A 524 -2.26 64.48 18.42
CA GLU A 524 -1.74 64.33 17.06
C GLU A 524 -0.33 64.91 16.94
N ARG A 525 -0.09 66.08 17.54
CA ARG A 525 1.23 66.72 17.56
C ARG A 525 2.27 65.78 18.16
N VAL A 526 2.01 65.28 19.37
CA VAL A 526 2.93 64.37 20.07
C VAL A 526 3.12 63.07 19.29
N LEU A 527 2.05 62.49 18.73
CA LEU A 527 2.15 61.27 17.91
C LEU A 527 3.06 61.47 16.70
N TRP A 528 2.85 62.54 15.94
CA TRP A 528 3.61 62.77 14.71
C TRP A 528 5.06 63.15 14.99
N LEU A 529 5.31 63.95 16.04
CA LEU A 529 6.65 64.24 16.52
C LEU A 529 7.37 62.97 16.98
N MET A 530 6.71 62.12 17.76
CA MET A 530 7.31 60.90 18.28
C MET A 530 7.63 59.91 17.17
N VAL A 531 6.76 59.75 16.16
CA VAL A 531 7.04 58.92 14.98
C VAL A 531 8.24 59.46 14.19
N ARG A 532 8.32 60.78 14.01
CA ARG A 532 9.40 61.43 13.27
C ARG A 532 10.73 61.36 14.02
N GLU A 533 10.75 61.71 15.30
CA GLU A 533 11.97 61.76 16.11
C GLU A 533 12.54 60.37 16.42
N SER A 534 11.68 59.35 16.54
CA SER A 534 12.10 57.98 16.85
C SER A 534 12.47 57.15 15.63
N GLY A 535 11.93 57.48 14.44
CA GLY A 535 12.00 56.61 13.26
C GLY A 535 11.31 55.24 13.43
N ALA A 536 10.66 55.01 14.58
CA ALA A 536 10.05 53.75 14.94
C ALA A 536 8.82 53.49 14.04
N PRO A 537 8.49 52.21 13.77
CA PRO A 537 7.25 51.90 13.08
C PRO A 537 6.06 52.45 13.89
N ILE A 538 5.12 53.11 13.21
CA ILE A 538 3.90 53.68 13.82
C ILE A 538 3.18 52.72 14.77
N ARG A 539 3.21 51.41 14.48
CA ARG A 539 2.63 50.38 15.34
C ARG A 539 3.30 50.30 16.71
N ALA A 540 4.62 50.47 16.79
CA ALA A 540 5.34 50.52 18.05
C ALA A 540 4.97 51.78 18.84
N VAL A 541 4.89 52.94 18.18
CA VAL A 541 4.51 54.21 18.82
C VAL A 541 3.07 54.16 19.36
N LEU A 542 2.12 53.61 18.60
CA LEU A 542 0.73 53.46 19.05
C LEU A 542 0.57 52.41 20.17
N ALA A 543 1.50 51.47 20.29
CA ALA A 543 1.49 50.42 21.31
C ALA A 543 2.03 50.89 22.67
N LEU A 544 2.65 52.08 22.75
CA LEU A 544 3.17 52.62 24.00
C LEU A 544 2.05 52.83 25.04
N ASP A 545 2.37 52.52 26.29
CA ASP A 545 1.55 52.79 27.46
C ASP A 545 2.28 53.73 28.41
N VAL A 546 1.52 54.51 29.18
CA VAL A 546 2.06 55.57 30.04
C VAL A 546 3.00 55.01 31.11
N GLN A 547 2.69 53.84 31.69
CA GLN A 547 3.50 53.23 32.74
C GLN A 547 4.86 52.72 32.25
N ASP A 548 5.03 52.55 30.94
CA ASP A 548 6.25 52.00 30.34
C ASP A 548 7.21 53.11 29.86
N LEU A 549 6.89 54.38 30.12
CA LEU A 549 7.69 55.53 29.68
C LEU A 549 8.72 55.94 30.73
N ASP A 550 9.98 56.03 30.31
CA ASP A 550 11.05 56.69 31.04
C ASP A 550 11.19 58.12 30.51
N LEU A 551 10.50 59.07 31.16
CA LEU A 551 10.49 60.48 30.74
C LEU A 551 11.87 61.14 30.87
N ALA A 552 12.69 60.70 31.83
CA ALA A 552 14.04 61.23 32.04
C ALA A 552 14.98 60.78 30.92
N ARG A 553 14.90 59.51 30.51
CA ARG A 553 15.67 58.96 29.38
C ARG A 553 15.03 59.20 28.01
N ARG A 554 13.83 59.79 27.98
CA ARG A 554 13.05 60.06 26.75
C ARG A 554 12.84 58.79 25.93
N ALA A 555 12.48 57.70 26.60
CA ALA A 555 12.38 56.38 25.99
C ALA A 555 11.19 55.58 26.52
N GLY A 556 10.72 54.64 25.71
CA GLY A 556 9.76 53.59 26.04
C GLY A 556 10.10 52.33 25.23
N PRO A 557 9.27 51.27 25.32
CA PRO A 557 9.51 50.01 24.63
C PRO A 557 9.75 50.21 23.11
N ALA A 558 11.00 50.00 22.68
CA ALA A 558 11.45 50.14 21.28
C ALA A 558 11.22 51.52 20.63
N VAL A 559 11.02 52.58 21.42
CA VAL A 559 10.81 53.96 20.93
C VAL A 559 11.60 54.93 21.81
N ALA A 560 12.50 55.70 21.21
CA ALA A 560 13.18 56.83 21.87
C ALA A 560 12.81 58.12 21.14
N TRP A 561 12.60 59.22 21.86
CA TRP A 561 12.18 60.51 21.29
C TRP A 561 13.11 61.64 21.69
N ARG A 562 12.99 62.79 21.01
CA ARG A 562 13.87 63.94 21.19
C ARG A 562 13.10 65.08 21.88
N GLU A 563 13.68 66.28 21.81
CA GLU A 563 13.29 67.44 22.58
C GLU A 563 11.84 67.89 22.32
N GLN A 564 11.34 67.82 21.07
CA GLN A 564 10.01 68.34 20.75
C GLN A 564 8.90 67.45 21.32
N THR A 565 9.10 66.12 21.29
CA THR A 565 8.19 65.20 21.97
C THR A 565 8.31 65.35 23.48
N ALA A 566 9.53 65.47 24.03
CA ALA A 566 9.76 65.61 25.46
C ALA A 566 9.10 66.85 26.07
N ALA A 567 9.02 67.95 25.32
CA ALA A 567 8.36 69.19 25.77
C ALA A 567 6.84 69.06 25.92
N LEU A 568 6.18 68.19 25.14
CA LEU A 568 4.72 68.09 25.05
C LEU A 568 4.15 66.83 25.70
N LEU A 569 4.98 65.78 25.84
CA LEU A 569 4.56 64.49 26.36
C LEU A 569 4.04 64.58 27.81
N PRO A 570 4.64 65.34 28.75
CA PRO A 570 4.10 65.50 30.10
C PRO A 570 2.68 66.07 30.12
N GLU A 571 2.37 67.03 29.25
CA GLU A 571 1.04 67.62 29.12
C GLU A 571 0.02 66.59 28.58
N LEU A 572 0.43 65.75 27.62
CA LEU A 572 -0.45 64.72 27.05
C LEU A 572 -0.85 63.63 28.07
N ILE A 573 0.05 63.29 28.98
CA ILE A 573 -0.17 62.24 29.99
C ILE A 573 -0.66 62.77 31.33
N ALA A 574 -0.81 64.09 31.48
CA ALA A 574 -1.25 64.72 32.72
C ALA A 574 -2.52 64.04 33.27
N GLY A 575 -2.45 63.62 34.54
CA GLY A 575 -3.55 62.92 35.22
C GLY A 575 -3.72 61.44 34.86
N ARG A 576 -2.78 60.82 34.13
CA ARG A 576 -2.79 59.39 33.81
C ARG A 576 -1.48 58.73 34.27
N ALA A 577 -1.60 57.68 35.07
CA ALA A 577 -0.44 56.89 35.52
C ALA A 577 -0.26 55.58 34.73
N ARG A 578 -1.29 55.13 34.00
CA ARG A 578 -1.28 53.84 33.28
C ARG A 578 -2.21 53.85 32.06
N GLY A 579 -2.05 52.85 31.20
CA GLY A 579 -2.87 52.61 30.01
C GLY A 579 -2.33 53.27 28.74
N PRO A 580 -3.06 53.18 27.61
CA PRO A 580 -2.54 53.59 26.29
C PRO A 580 -2.13 55.06 26.22
N LEU A 581 -0.94 55.32 25.69
CA LEU A 581 -0.41 56.68 25.54
C LEU A 581 -1.34 57.55 24.66
N PHE A 582 -1.69 57.03 23.49
CA PHE A 582 -2.57 57.68 22.53
C PHE A 582 -3.98 57.08 22.57
N LEU A 583 -4.97 57.90 22.96
CA LEU A 583 -6.37 57.50 23.10
C LEU A 583 -7.23 58.03 21.96
N SER A 584 -8.32 57.34 21.61
CA SER A 584 -9.34 57.85 20.69
C SER A 584 -10.23 58.92 21.33
N ASP A 585 -10.85 59.79 20.51
CA ASP A 585 -11.71 60.88 20.99
C ASP A 585 -12.95 60.40 21.76
N ARG A 586 -13.53 59.26 21.33
CA ARG A 586 -14.79 58.74 21.84
C ARG A 586 -14.57 57.48 22.68
N ARG A 587 -15.42 57.28 23.69
CA ARG A 587 -15.51 56.00 24.40
C ARG A 587 -16.09 54.92 23.48
N PRO A 588 -15.60 53.68 23.55
CA PRO A 588 -16.17 52.59 22.76
C PRO A 588 -17.61 52.31 23.20
N GLY A 589 -18.50 52.08 22.23
CA GLY A 589 -19.86 51.66 22.51
C GLY A 589 -19.93 50.24 23.08
N PRO A 590 -21.04 49.86 23.75
CA PRO A 590 -21.17 48.58 24.46
C PRO A 590 -20.94 47.34 23.57
N ALA A 591 -21.30 47.42 22.28
CA ALA A 591 -21.12 46.32 21.32
C ALA A 591 -19.67 46.12 20.83
N ARG A 592 -18.72 47.00 21.16
CA ARG A 592 -17.31 46.94 20.71
C ARG A 592 -16.35 47.33 21.84
N ARG A 593 -16.47 46.69 23.01
CA ARG A 593 -15.50 46.88 24.10
C ARG A 593 -14.13 46.31 23.69
N PRO A 594 -13.07 47.13 23.64
CA PRO A 594 -11.70 46.65 23.47
C PRO A 594 -11.28 45.77 24.65
N GLY A 595 -10.20 45.02 24.48
CA GLY A 595 -9.59 44.32 25.59
C GLY A 595 -9.12 45.27 26.70
N PRO A 596 -8.95 44.80 27.95
CA PRO A 596 -8.56 45.65 29.08
C PRO A 596 -7.27 46.44 28.85
N ALA A 597 -6.30 45.86 28.13
CA ALA A 597 -5.02 46.49 27.79
C ALA A 597 -5.13 47.64 26.76
N ASP A 598 -6.25 47.73 26.02
CA ASP A 598 -6.50 48.79 25.05
C ASP A 598 -7.47 49.84 25.59
N LEU A 599 -7.77 49.82 26.89
CA LEU A 599 -8.65 50.77 27.58
C LEU A 599 -7.85 51.55 28.62
N CYS A 600 -7.93 52.88 28.57
CA CYS A 600 -7.41 53.73 29.63
C CYS A 600 -8.34 53.66 30.85
N PRO A 601 -7.84 53.22 32.02
CA PRO A 601 -8.68 53.03 33.20
C PRO A 601 -9.23 54.35 33.76
N GLU A 602 -8.55 55.47 33.54
CA GLU A 602 -8.97 56.79 34.01
C GLU A 602 -10.06 57.42 33.13
N THR A 603 -9.94 57.27 31.81
CA THR A 603 -10.84 57.97 30.85
C THR A 603 -11.92 57.07 30.26
N GLY A 604 -11.74 55.75 30.32
CA GLY A 604 -12.57 54.75 29.63
C GLY A 604 -12.46 54.82 28.10
N ARG A 605 -11.51 55.59 27.56
CA ARG A 605 -11.26 55.69 26.12
C ARG A 605 -10.32 54.58 25.67
N ARG A 606 -10.45 54.18 24.41
CA ARG A 606 -9.62 53.11 23.85
C ARG A 606 -8.34 53.63 23.22
N ARG A 607 -7.35 52.75 23.01
CA ARG A 607 -6.15 53.02 22.21
C ARG A 607 -6.50 53.53 20.81
N LEU A 608 -5.76 54.52 20.35
CA LEU A 608 -5.89 55.08 19.00
C LEU A 608 -5.48 54.03 17.96
N SER A 609 -6.37 53.68 17.04
CA SER A 609 -6.06 52.71 15.98
C SER A 609 -5.20 53.33 14.88
N TYR A 610 -4.44 52.48 14.19
CA TYR A 610 -3.63 52.91 13.05
C TYR A 610 -4.48 53.60 11.97
N GLU A 611 -5.64 53.05 11.63
CA GLU A 611 -6.53 53.61 10.60
C GLU A 611 -7.00 55.02 10.97
N ARG A 612 -7.29 55.25 12.26
CA ARG A 612 -7.72 56.56 12.74
C ARG A 612 -6.55 57.54 12.75
N ALA A 613 -5.37 57.12 13.21
CA ALA A 613 -4.16 57.94 13.17
C ALA A 613 -3.81 58.34 11.72
N GLU A 614 -3.87 57.38 10.80
CA GLU A 614 -3.62 57.56 9.37
C GLU A 614 -4.62 58.54 8.75
N TYR A 615 -5.91 58.38 9.05
CA TYR A 615 -6.96 59.30 8.61
C TYR A 615 -6.71 60.73 9.10
N LEU A 616 -6.36 60.91 10.38
CA LEU A 616 -6.13 62.23 10.97
C LEU A 616 -4.90 62.91 10.36
N PHE A 617 -3.82 62.16 10.14
CA PHE A 617 -2.63 62.68 9.48
C PHE A 617 -2.90 63.06 8.02
N LYS A 618 -3.58 62.18 7.28
CA LYS A 618 -3.96 62.44 5.89
C LYS A 618 -4.89 63.64 5.76
N ARG A 619 -5.84 63.80 6.70
CA ARG A 619 -6.72 64.96 6.72
C ARG A 619 -5.98 66.26 7.01
N ALA A 620 -4.97 66.23 7.87
CA ALA A 620 -4.24 67.43 8.27
C ALA A 620 -3.12 67.83 7.28
N THR A 621 -2.55 66.87 6.56
CA THR A 621 -1.34 67.10 5.75
C THR A 621 -1.47 66.71 4.27
N GLY A 622 -2.55 66.01 3.89
CA GLY A 622 -2.70 65.39 2.58
C GLY A 622 -1.80 64.15 2.36
N ARG A 623 -0.94 63.79 3.31
CA ARG A 623 0.07 62.72 3.20
C ARG A 623 -0.28 61.49 4.04
N THR A 624 0.42 60.37 3.82
CA THR A 624 0.24 59.14 4.61
C THR A 624 1.27 59.05 5.74
N LEU A 625 0.95 58.41 6.88
CA LEU A 625 1.92 58.29 8.00
C LEU A 625 3.19 57.55 7.58
N ARG A 626 3.11 56.72 6.53
CA ARG A 626 4.29 56.05 5.95
C ARG A 626 5.35 57.04 5.44
N THR A 627 4.93 58.24 5.01
CA THR A 627 5.84 59.30 4.53
C THR A 627 6.63 59.98 5.65
N LEU A 628 6.17 59.91 6.91
CA LEU A 628 6.89 60.49 8.06
C LEU A 628 8.14 59.70 8.46
N ARG A 629 8.28 58.45 8.01
CA ARG A 629 9.38 57.55 8.37
C ARG A 629 10.61 57.69 7.45
N MET A 630 10.50 58.47 6.38
CA MET A 630 11.55 58.57 5.34
C MET A 630 12.55 59.71 5.57
N SER A 631 12.77 60.12 6.82
CA SER A 631 13.82 61.07 7.22
C SER A 631 14.93 60.38 8.00
#